data_AF-A0A969T4Y7-F1
#
_entry.id   AF-A0A969T4Y7-F1
#
_cell.length_a   1.000
_cell.length_b   1.000
_cell.length_c   1.000
_cell.angle_alpha   90.00
_cell.angle_beta   90.00
_cell.angle_gamma   90.00
#
_symmetry.space_group_name_H-M   'P 1'
#
loop_
_entity.id
_entity.type
_entity.pdbx_description
1 polymer ?
#
loop_
_entity_poly.entity_id
_entity_poly.type
_entity_poly.pdbx_seq_one_letter_code
_entity_poly.pdbx_strand_id
1 'polypeptide(L)'
;MTILYNNLKEKFASKEFQETYFKYFGYGFLNDPKSLIPNVPISFYSFHIMVLFGFYFIVMFALVLRYLYKGTLANKKRFLRLLLFSLPLPYIAGQAGWVVAEVGRQPWVIQDYLPTVAAVSQIDASAVQITFWLFFVVFTALLIAEIRIMSKQIKIGPTEGGK
;
A
#
# COMPACT_ATOMS: atom_id res chain seq x y z
N MET A 1 -6.95 -32.77 35.41
CA MET A 1 -6.61 -31.68 34.46
C MET A 1 -6.67 -32.14 33.00
N THR A 2 -6.18 -33.33 32.67
CA THR A 2 -6.20 -33.92 31.31
C THR A 2 -7.61 -34.16 30.72
N ILE A 3 -8.57 -34.60 31.54
CA ILE A 3 -9.96 -34.83 31.11
C ILE A 3 -10.67 -33.52 30.75
N LEU A 4 -10.44 -32.45 31.53
CA LEU A 4 -10.98 -31.12 31.24
C LEU A 4 -10.39 -30.54 29.95
N TYR A 5 -9.09 -30.72 29.73
CA TYR A 5 -8.41 -30.28 28.51
C TYR A 5 -8.98 -30.96 27.27
N ASN A 6 -9.16 -32.28 27.31
CA ASN A 6 -9.70 -33.04 26.17
C ASN A 6 -11.16 -32.65 25.88
N ASN A 7 -12.00 -32.50 26.92
CA ASN A 7 -13.38 -32.04 26.76
C ASN A 7 -13.47 -30.61 26.19
N LEU A 8 -12.60 -29.69 26.62
CA LEU A 8 -12.53 -28.35 26.06
C LEU A 8 -12.07 -28.38 24.60
N LYS A 9 -11.06 -29.18 24.29
CA LYS A 9 -10.55 -29.35 22.92
C LYS A 9 -11.63 -29.89 21.98
N GLU A 10 -12.40 -30.90 22.41
CA GLU A 10 -13.54 -31.41 21.64
C GLU A 10 -14.63 -30.35 21.46
N LYS A 11 -14.91 -29.54 22.48
CA LYS A 11 -15.89 -28.45 22.40
C LYS A 11 -15.46 -27.35 21.42
N PHE A 12 -14.18 -26.97 21.40
CA PHE A 12 -13.64 -26.02 20.41
C PHE A 12 -13.52 -26.61 19.00
N ALA A 13 -13.37 -27.94 18.88
CA ALA A 13 -13.32 -28.65 17.60
C ALA A 13 -14.71 -28.99 17.03
N SER A 14 -15.77 -28.82 17.83
CA SER A 14 -17.14 -29.05 17.38
C SER A 14 -17.54 -28.07 16.28
N LYS A 15 -18.26 -28.55 15.25
CA LYS A 15 -18.75 -27.70 14.15
C LYS A 15 -19.67 -26.58 14.65
N GLU A 16 -20.48 -26.86 15.67
CA GLU A 16 -21.38 -25.89 16.30
C GLU A 16 -20.61 -24.68 16.86
N PHE A 17 -19.48 -24.92 17.51
CA PHE A 17 -18.64 -23.84 18.04
C PHE A 17 -17.99 -23.01 16.92
N GLN A 18 -17.46 -23.67 15.90
CA GLN A 18 -16.79 -23.00 14.77
C GLN A 18 -17.77 -22.17 13.93
N GLU A 19 -18.97 -22.66 13.68
CA GLU A 19 -19.95 -21.94 12.85
C GLU A 19 -20.63 -20.80 13.62
N THR A 20 -20.92 -21.01 14.91
CA THR A 20 -21.74 -20.06 15.69
C THR A 20 -20.91 -19.02 16.44
N TYR A 21 -19.78 -19.40 17.03
CA TYR A 21 -19.01 -18.52 17.92
C TYR A 21 -17.74 -17.99 17.27
N PHE A 22 -17.03 -18.84 16.51
CA PHE A 22 -15.76 -18.44 15.88
C PHE A 22 -15.96 -17.37 14.80
N LYS A 23 -17.09 -17.39 14.09
CA LYS A 23 -17.46 -16.37 13.09
C LYS A 23 -17.61 -14.96 13.67
N TYR A 24 -18.01 -14.82 14.93
CA TYR A 24 -18.23 -13.52 15.58
C TYR A 24 -17.12 -13.11 16.55
N PHE A 25 -16.03 -13.88 16.60
CA PHE A 25 -14.97 -13.70 17.60
C PHE A 25 -14.36 -12.29 17.59
N GLY A 26 -14.13 -11.71 16.41
CA GLY A 26 -13.52 -10.39 16.27
C GLY A 26 -14.41 -9.23 16.72
N TYR A 27 -15.74 -9.40 16.76
CA TYR A 27 -16.67 -8.32 17.13
C TYR A 27 -16.74 -8.07 18.64
N GLY A 28 -16.29 -9.02 19.46
CA GLY A 28 -16.27 -8.86 20.92
C GLY A 28 -15.33 -7.76 21.43
N PHE A 29 -14.41 -7.28 20.59
CA PHE A 29 -13.47 -6.20 20.90
C PHE A 29 -13.96 -4.81 20.45
N LEU A 30 -15.13 -4.72 19.83
CA LEU A 30 -15.67 -3.48 19.28
C LEU A 30 -16.83 -2.96 20.15
N ASN A 31 -16.71 -1.73 20.64
CA ASN A 31 -17.68 -1.13 21.58
C ASN A 31 -18.84 -0.37 20.89
N ASP A 32 -18.67 0.03 19.62
CA ASP A 32 -19.64 0.83 18.86
C ASP A 32 -19.78 0.30 17.42
N PRO A 33 -21.00 0.02 16.91
CA PRO A 33 -21.23 -0.32 15.51
C PRO A 33 -20.65 0.68 14.49
N LYS A 34 -20.50 1.95 14.86
CA LYS A 34 -19.90 2.97 13.98
C LYS A 34 -18.40 2.79 13.77
N SER A 35 -17.71 2.10 14.67
CA SER A 35 -16.26 1.79 14.54
C SER A 35 -15.95 0.77 13.44
N LEU A 36 -16.98 0.09 12.91
CA LEU A 36 -16.87 -0.81 11.77
C LEU A 36 -16.71 -0.10 10.43
N ILE A 37 -17.07 1.19 10.37
CA ILE A 37 -17.07 1.95 9.14
C ILE A 37 -15.66 2.54 8.95
N PRO A 38 -14.88 2.09 7.95
CA PRO A 38 -13.58 2.68 7.67
C PRO A 38 -13.73 4.14 7.23
N ASN A 39 -12.62 4.86 7.19
CA ASN A 39 -12.59 6.26 6.74
C ASN A 39 -12.88 6.34 5.22
N VAL A 40 -14.17 6.42 4.88
CA VAL A 40 -14.70 6.43 3.51
C VAL A 40 -14.11 7.57 2.65
N PRO A 41 -13.97 8.82 3.15
CA PRO A 41 -13.35 9.90 2.38
C PRO A 41 -11.95 9.58 1.85
N ILE A 42 -11.07 9.01 2.68
CA ILE A 42 -9.68 8.73 2.28
C ILE A 42 -9.65 7.68 1.16
N SER A 43 -10.34 6.55 1.37
CA SER A 43 -10.43 5.50 0.36
C SER A 43 -11.07 5.98 -0.94
N PHE A 44 -12.09 6.84 -0.86
CA PHE A 44 -12.74 7.43 -2.02
C PHE A 44 -11.77 8.27 -2.85
N TYR A 45 -11.09 9.25 -2.25
CA TYR A 45 -10.17 10.12 -3.00
C TYR A 45 -8.96 9.35 -3.55
N SER A 46 -8.39 8.43 -2.76
CA SER A 46 -7.27 7.59 -3.20
C SER A 46 -7.65 6.71 -4.40
N PHE A 47 -8.87 6.16 -4.42
CA PHE A 47 -9.38 5.39 -5.55
C PHE A 47 -9.48 6.23 -6.83
N HIS A 48 -10.01 7.46 -6.72
CA HIS A 48 -10.15 8.35 -7.88
C HIS A 48 -8.79 8.76 -8.44
N ILE A 49 -7.83 9.08 -7.58
CA ILE A 49 -6.47 9.43 -7.97
C ILE A 49 -5.80 8.26 -8.70
N MET A 50 -5.93 7.04 -8.15
CA MET A 50 -5.39 5.83 -8.76
C MET A 50 -5.98 5.59 -10.16
N VAL A 51 -7.32 5.66 -10.29
CA VAL A 51 -8.01 5.43 -11.57
C VAL A 51 -7.65 6.51 -12.59
N LEU A 52 -7.58 7.78 -12.19
CA LEU A 52 -7.20 8.89 -13.05
C LEU A 52 -5.79 8.71 -13.63
N PHE A 53 -4.83 8.32 -12.79
CA PHE A 53 -3.48 8.03 -13.26
C PHE A 53 -3.43 6.76 -14.13
N GLY A 54 -4.23 5.73 -13.83
CA GLY A 54 -4.35 4.55 -14.68
C GLY A 54 -4.79 4.88 -16.12
N PHE A 55 -5.89 5.64 -16.26
CA PHE A 55 -6.35 6.10 -17.57
C PHE A 55 -5.34 7.02 -18.27
N TYR A 56 -4.69 7.90 -17.49
CA TYR A 56 -3.61 8.76 -18.00
C TYR A 56 -2.49 7.93 -18.64
N PHE A 57 -2.02 6.86 -18.00
CA PHE A 57 -0.96 6.00 -18.55
C PHE A 57 -1.39 5.27 -19.82
N ILE A 58 -2.65 4.81 -19.90
CA ILE A 58 -3.18 4.15 -21.10
C ILE A 58 -3.16 5.11 -22.29
N VAL A 59 -3.69 6.33 -22.10
CA VAL A 59 -3.70 7.35 -23.15
C VAL A 59 -2.28 7.74 -23.55
N MET A 60 -1.41 7.95 -22.56
CA MET A 60 -0.01 8.30 -22.80
C MET A 60 0.71 7.21 -23.60
N PHE A 61 0.54 5.94 -23.23
CA PHE A 61 1.12 4.80 -23.93
C PHE A 61 0.61 4.69 -25.38
N ALA A 62 -0.70 4.85 -25.59
CA ALA A 62 -1.29 4.85 -26.93
C ALA A 62 -0.71 5.98 -27.82
N LEU A 63 -0.49 7.17 -27.26
CA LEU A 63 0.13 8.29 -27.96
C LEU A 63 1.60 8.03 -28.29
N VAL A 64 2.37 7.47 -27.34
CA VAL A 64 3.77 7.07 -27.57
C VAL A 64 3.84 6.07 -28.73
N LEU A 65 3.01 5.03 -28.70
CA LEU A 65 2.96 3.99 -29.72
C LEU A 65 2.61 4.57 -31.09
N ARG A 66 1.59 5.44 -31.17
CA ARG A 66 1.24 6.15 -32.41
C ARG A 66 2.39 7.01 -32.95
N TYR A 67 3.11 7.72 -32.10
CA TYR A 67 4.25 8.55 -32.53
C TYR A 67 5.48 7.72 -32.91
N LEU A 68 5.65 6.56 -32.29
CA LEU A 68 6.69 5.57 -32.63
C LEU A 68 6.45 5.00 -34.03
N TYR A 69 5.22 4.56 -34.35
CA TYR A 69 4.87 4.07 -35.69
C TYR A 69 5.05 5.12 -36.79
N LYS A 70 4.85 6.40 -36.47
CA LYS A 70 5.06 7.50 -37.42
C LYS A 70 6.53 7.95 -37.55
N GLY A 71 7.46 7.42 -36.75
CA GLY A 71 8.87 7.83 -36.74
C GLY A 71 9.14 9.28 -36.27
N THR A 72 8.11 10.01 -35.85
CA THR A 72 8.22 11.45 -35.48
C THR A 72 8.52 11.71 -34.00
N LEU A 73 8.77 10.66 -33.21
CA LEU A 73 8.90 10.77 -31.75
C LEU A 73 10.04 11.73 -31.34
N ALA A 74 11.18 11.66 -32.01
CA ALA A 74 12.34 12.51 -31.74
C ALA A 74 12.09 14.01 -32.02
N ASN A 75 11.18 14.33 -32.94
CA ASN A 75 10.88 15.72 -33.31
C ASN A 75 9.96 16.44 -32.31
N LYS A 76 9.26 15.70 -31.42
CA LYS A 76 8.32 16.28 -30.46
C LYS A 76 8.95 16.49 -29.07
N LYS A 77 9.88 17.45 -28.96
CA LYS A 77 10.57 17.81 -27.70
C LYS A 77 9.62 18.10 -26.52
N ARG A 78 8.44 18.69 -26.78
CA ARG A 78 7.41 18.95 -25.74
C ARG A 78 6.80 17.65 -25.20
N PHE A 79 6.57 16.66 -26.06
CA PHE A 79 6.00 15.38 -25.68
C PHE A 79 7.00 14.53 -24.89
N LEU A 80 8.26 14.51 -25.31
CA LEU A 80 9.37 13.88 -24.58
C LEU A 80 9.55 14.50 -23.18
N ARG A 81 9.38 15.81 -23.04
CA ARG A 81 9.44 16.49 -21.73
C ARG A 81 8.26 16.08 -20.83
N LEU A 82 7.06 15.91 -21.38
CA LEU A 82 5.90 15.40 -20.62
C LEU A 82 6.14 13.97 -20.11
N LEU A 83 6.75 13.10 -20.93
CA LEU A 83 7.12 11.76 -20.50
C LEU A 83 8.11 11.77 -19.33
N LEU A 84 9.10 12.68 -19.35
CA LEU A 84 10.03 12.83 -18.24
C LEU A 84 9.33 13.24 -16.94
N PHE A 85 8.39 14.20 -17.02
CA PHE A 85 7.57 14.60 -15.88
C PHE A 85 6.59 13.52 -15.42
N SER A 86 6.35 12.49 -16.23
CA SER A 86 5.48 11.36 -15.88
C SER A 86 6.19 10.32 -15.01
N LEU A 87 7.51 10.40 -14.83
CA LEU A 87 8.28 9.45 -14.01
C LEU A 87 7.83 9.34 -12.54
N PRO A 88 7.48 10.41 -11.81
CA PRO A 88 6.97 10.31 -10.43
C PRO A 88 5.51 9.84 -10.33
N LEU A 89 4.70 9.95 -11.40
CA LEU A 89 3.27 9.64 -11.35
C LEU A 89 2.98 8.16 -11.02
N PRO A 90 3.71 7.17 -11.57
CA PRO A 90 3.50 5.75 -11.23
C PRO A 90 3.71 5.48 -9.74
N TYR A 91 4.68 6.13 -9.10
CA TYR A 91 4.92 5.97 -7.67
C TYR A 91 3.72 6.49 -6.86
N ILE A 92 3.18 7.65 -7.23
CA ILE A 92 2.00 8.22 -6.56
C ILE A 92 0.77 7.33 -6.76
N ALA A 93 0.55 6.83 -7.99
CA ALA A 93 -0.55 5.91 -8.28
C ALA A 93 -0.44 4.60 -7.49
N GLY A 94 0.78 4.06 -7.36
CA GLY A 94 1.05 2.87 -6.56
C GLY A 94 0.77 3.08 -5.07
N GLN A 95 1.24 4.19 -4.49
CA GLN A 95 0.95 4.53 -3.09
C GLN A 95 -0.56 4.74 -2.87
N ALA A 96 -1.26 5.40 -3.79
CA ALA A 96 -2.71 5.56 -3.72
C ALA A 96 -3.44 4.20 -3.76
N GLY A 97 -3.01 3.27 -4.60
CA GLY A 97 -3.56 1.91 -4.65
C GLY A 97 -3.36 1.14 -3.35
N TRP A 98 -2.17 1.23 -2.75
CA TRP A 98 -1.89 0.65 -1.44
C TRP A 98 -2.76 1.26 -0.34
N VAL A 99 -2.95 2.58 -0.34
CA VAL A 99 -3.84 3.25 0.61
C VAL A 99 -5.28 2.76 0.47
N VAL A 100 -5.79 2.57 -0.75
CA VAL A 100 -7.14 2.01 -0.97
C VAL A 100 -7.25 0.61 -0.38
N ALA A 101 -6.25 -0.25 -0.60
CA ALA A 101 -6.26 -1.62 -0.10
C ALA A 101 -6.16 -1.69 1.43
N GLU A 102 -5.25 -0.93 2.04
CA GLU A 102 -5.01 -1.00 3.48
C GLU A 102 -6.07 -0.26 4.29
N VAL A 103 -6.46 0.95 3.86
CA VAL A 103 -7.50 1.73 4.56
C VAL A 103 -8.88 1.12 4.33
N GLY A 104 -9.13 0.52 3.16
CA GLY A 104 -10.38 -0.20 2.89
C GLY A 104 -10.55 -1.46 3.73
N ARG A 105 -9.46 -2.04 4.25
CA ARG A 105 -9.47 -3.22 5.12
C ARG A 105 -9.64 -2.87 6.59
N GLN A 106 -9.44 -1.61 7.00
CA GLN A 106 -9.74 -1.18 8.37
C GLN A 106 -11.23 -1.41 8.67
N PRO A 107 -11.61 -1.82 9.90
CA PRO A 107 -10.80 -2.02 11.11
C PRO A 107 -10.21 -3.43 11.25
N TRP A 108 -10.13 -4.23 10.18
CA TRP A 108 -9.77 -5.64 10.24
C TRP A 108 -8.31 -5.87 9.84
N VAL A 109 -7.60 -6.71 10.60
CA VAL A 109 -6.34 -7.32 10.15
C VAL A 109 -6.66 -8.63 9.43
N ILE A 110 -7.51 -9.45 10.04
CA ILE A 110 -8.12 -10.60 9.37
C ILE A 110 -9.61 -10.37 9.45
N GLN A 111 -10.28 -10.32 8.31
CA GLN A 111 -11.71 -10.04 8.20
C GLN A 111 -12.50 -10.88 9.20
N ASP A 112 -13.32 -10.25 10.03
CA ASP A 112 -14.22 -10.84 11.04
C ASP A 112 -13.53 -11.60 12.20
N TYR A 113 -12.23 -11.89 12.11
CA TYR A 113 -11.49 -12.67 13.11
C TYR A 113 -10.64 -11.80 14.03
N LEU A 114 -9.85 -10.87 13.48
CA LEU A 114 -8.88 -10.11 14.25
C LEU A 114 -9.01 -8.60 13.92
N PRO A 115 -9.64 -7.81 14.80
CA PRO A 115 -9.68 -6.37 14.63
C PRO A 115 -8.32 -5.75 14.98
N THR A 116 -8.00 -4.62 14.35
CA THR A 116 -6.72 -3.91 14.54
C THR A 116 -6.48 -3.52 15.99
N VAL A 117 -7.52 -3.16 16.73
CA VAL A 117 -7.44 -2.80 18.16
C VAL A 117 -6.94 -3.95 19.05
N ALA A 118 -7.24 -5.20 18.68
CA ALA A 118 -6.79 -6.38 19.43
C ALA A 118 -5.42 -6.90 18.97
N ALA A 119 -4.95 -6.46 17.80
CA ALA A 119 -3.69 -6.89 17.22
C ALA A 119 -2.47 -6.04 17.67
N VAL A 120 -2.69 -4.96 18.42
CA VAL A 120 -1.61 -4.08 18.89
C VAL A 120 -0.93 -4.65 20.14
N SER A 121 0.39 -4.76 20.09
CA SER A 121 1.21 -5.16 21.25
C SER A 121 1.14 -4.13 22.38
N GLN A 122 1.08 -4.60 23.63
CA GLN A 122 1.13 -3.74 24.81
C GLN A 122 2.59 -3.29 25.07
N ILE A 123 3.00 -2.24 24.38
CA ILE A 123 4.32 -1.60 24.55
C ILE A 123 4.14 -0.12 24.84
N ASP A 124 5.10 0.45 25.58
CA ASP A 124 5.07 1.88 25.89
C ASP A 124 5.08 2.73 24.62
N ALA A 125 4.21 3.73 24.58
CA ALA A 125 4.08 4.64 23.44
C ALA A 125 5.40 5.37 23.13
N SER A 126 6.24 5.61 24.15
CA SER A 126 7.57 6.20 23.99
C SER A 126 8.51 5.33 23.15
N ALA A 127 8.52 4.01 23.37
CA ALA A 127 9.34 3.08 22.61
C ALA A 127 8.94 3.03 21.12
N VAL A 128 7.62 3.07 20.86
CA VAL A 128 7.08 3.13 19.49
C VAL A 128 7.48 4.42 18.78
N GLN A 129 7.41 5.56 19.47
CA GLN A 129 7.79 6.85 18.89
C GLN A 129 9.29 6.92 18.57
N ILE A 130 10.14 6.42 19.47
CA ILE A 130 11.59 6.40 19.25
C ILE A 130 11.94 5.55 18.03
N THR A 131 11.38 4.35 17.93
CA THR A 131 11.62 3.44 16.80
C THR A 131 11.06 4.00 15.49
N PHE A 132 9.88 4.64 15.52
CA PHE A 132 9.32 5.33 14.36
C PHE A 132 10.26 6.42 13.84
N TRP A 133 10.76 7.30 14.72
CA TRP A 133 11.69 8.37 14.32
C TRP A 133 13.04 7.84 13.85
N LEU A 134 13.55 6.79 14.49
CA LEU A 134 14.75 6.10 14.05
C LEU A 134 14.61 5.60 12.61
N PHE A 135 13.56 4.82 12.31
CA PHE A 135 13.31 4.32 10.96
C PHE A 135 13.03 5.45 9.98
N PHE A 136 12.30 6.48 10.39
CA PHE A 136 12.03 7.65 9.55
C PHE A 136 13.33 8.33 9.11
N VAL A 137 14.26 8.58 10.03
CA VAL A 137 15.56 9.21 9.73
C VAL A 137 16.40 8.30 8.81
N VAL A 138 16.48 7.01 9.13
CA VAL A 138 17.27 6.04 8.34
C VAL A 138 16.73 5.93 6.91
N PHE A 139 15.43 5.74 6.73
CA PHE A 139 14.82 5.65 5.40
C PHE A 139 14.91 6.96 4.62
N THR A 140 14.78 8.11 5.30
CA THR A 140 14.97 9.42 4.65
C THR A 140 16.42 9.59 4.17
N ALA A 141 17.42 9.19 4.98
CA ALA A 141 18.82 9.25 4.59
C ALA A 141 19.12 8.33 3.39
N LEU A 142 18.56 7.12 3.38
CA LEU A 142 18.69 6.18 2.26
C LEU A 142 18.03 6.74 0.98
N LEU A 143 16.83 7.31 1.08
CA LEU A 143 16.16 7.96 -0.05
C LEU A 143 17.00 9.09 -0.66
N ILE A 144 17.60 9.94 0.19
CA ILE A 144 18.48 11.02 -0.28
C ILE A 144 19.72 10.46 -0.98
N ALA A 145 20.33 9.40 -0.42
CA ALA A 145 21.47 8.74 -1.03
C ALA A 145 21.12 8.14 -2.40
N GLU A 146 19.99 7.45 -2.50
CA GLU A 146 19.50 6.85 -3.73
C GLU A 146 19.24 7.91 -4.82
N ILE A 147 18.53 8.99 -4.49
CA ILE A 147 18.26 10.09 -5.43
C ILE A 147 19.57 10.74 -5.90
N ARG A 148 20.55 10.92 -5.01
CA ARG A 148 21.88 11.45 -5.36
C ARG A 148 22.63 10.54 -6.32
N ILE A 149 22.62 9.23 -6.06
CA ILE A 149 23.28 8.23 -6.92
C ILE A 149 22.59 8.18 -8.27
N MET A 150 21.26 8.04 -8.31
CA MET A 150 20.48 7.99 -9.55
C MET A 150 20.70 9.25 -10.40
N SER A 151 20.65 10.43 -9.78
CA SER A 151 20.89 11.70 -10.47
C SER A 151 22.32 11.82 -11.01
N LYS A 152 23.32 11.30 -10.27
CA LYS A 152 24.71 11.28 -10.73
C LYS A 152 24.88 10.34 -11.94
N GLN A 153 24.28 9.15 -11.89
CA GLN A 153 24.34 8.18 -12.99
C GLN A 153 23.63 8.68 -14.25
N ILE A 154 22.44 9.31 -14.10
CA ILE A 154 21.72 9.91 -15.22
C ILE A 154 22.54 11.02 -15.90
N LYS A 155 23.33 11.79 -15.14
CA LYS A 155 24.17 12.88 -15.67
C LYS A 155 25.45 12.39 -16.36
N ILE A 156 26.05 11.30 -15.88
CA ILE A 156 27.24 10.70 -16.51
C ILE A 156 26.89 10.22 -17.93
N GLY A 157 25.64 9.79 -18.15
CA GLY A 157 25.22 9.20 -19.42
C GLY A 157 25.96 7.88 -19.68
N PRO A 158 25.66 7.17 -20.77
CA PRO A 158 26.44 6.00 -21.13
C PRO A 158 27.86 6.44 -21.53
N THR A 159 28.83 6.25 -20.64
CA THR A 159 30.25 6.29 -20.97
C THR A 159 30.57 5.09 -21.86
N GLU A 160 30.80 5.37 -23.14
CA GLU A 160 31.44 4.54 -24.17
C GLU A 160 31.47 3.02 -23.91
N GLY A 161 30.49 2.30 -24.48
CA GLY A 161 30.46 0.83 -24.41
C GLY A 161 29.40 0.13 -25.26
N GLY A 162 28.79 0.79 -26.24
CA GLY A 162 27.86 0.17 -27.18
C GLY A 162 27.90 0.88 -28.52
N LYS A 163 28.52 0.23 -29.51
CA LYS A 163 28.40 0.58 -30.92
C LYS A 163 26.93 0.55 -31.35
#